data_AF-A0A0F9C0L8-F1
#
_entry.id   AF-A0A0F9C0L8-F1
#
_cell.length_a   1.000
_cell.length_b   1.000
_cell.length_c   1.000
_cell.angle_alpha   90.00
_cell.angle_beta   90.00
_cell.angle_gamma   90.00
#
_symmetry.space_group_name_H-M   'P 1'
#
loop_
_entity.id
_entity.type
_entity.pdbx_description
1 polymer ?
#
loop_
_entity_poly.entity_id
_entity_poly.type
_entity_poly.pdbx_seq_one_letter_code
_entity_poly.pdbx_strand_id
1 'polypeptide(L)'
;MKPVDQSRISYEDGDCLRACIASVLELPLEDVPAYLNDDMGARYNEWLRRFNLSLLAIRLDPGIDVPAGYHLIEGPSRNGKDSHIAVGLNGKIVHDPDPTSRGEFKGGGNYWVFVTLDPARTLVPQLVEALEEAQGKLTPVEEEAHDWSNSERAWYCRMKIARILSKEGE
;
A
#
# COMPACT_ATOMS: atom_id res chain seq x y z
N MET A 1 -0.42 -5.79 7.60
CA MET A 1 0.13 -4.81 8.55
C MET A 1 0.21 -5.47 9.92
N LYS A 2 1.31 -5.25 10.65
CA LYS A 2 1.49 -5.69 12.04
C LYS A 2 1.59 -4.45 12.92
N PRO A 3 0.75 -4.28 13.96
CA PRO A 3 0.84 -3.13 14.85
C PRO A 3 2.20 -3.05 15.56
N VAL A 4 2.87 -1.90 15.45
CA VAL A 4 4.10 -1.56 16.18
C VAL A 4 3.87 -0.27 16.94
N ASP A 5 4.10 -0.29 18.25
CA ASP A 5 4.00 0.89 19.10
C ASP A 5 5.28 1.72 19.04
N GLN A 6 5.14 3.02 19.24
CA GLN A 6 6.29 3.92 19.35
C GLN A 6 7.06 3.65 20.66
N SER A 7 8.38 3.80 20.61
CA SER A 7 9.24 3.59 21.79
C SER A 7 9.46 4.87 22.59
N ARG A 8 9.28 6.03 21.94
CA ARG A 8 9.50 7.36 22.51
C ARG A 8 8.24 8.21 22.33
N ILE A 9 7.64 8.61 23.45
CA ILE A 9 6.46 9.48 23.50
C ILE A 9 6.93 10.85 23.96
N SER A 10 7.29 11.69 23.00
CA SER A 10 7.92 12.99 23.25
C SER A 10 7.69 13.93 22.07
N TYR A 11 7.61 15.22 22.37
CA TYR A 11 7.48 16.28 21.38
C TYR A 11 8.76 16.44 20.54
N GLU A 12 9.94 16.35 21.19
CA GLU A 12 11.22 16.68 20.56
C GLU A 12 11.83 15.48 19.83
N ASP A 13 11.57 14.25 20.31
CA ASP A 13 12.23 13.04 19.82
C ASP A 13 11.29 11.83 19.67
N GLY A 14 9.98 12.08 19.59
CA GLY A 14 8.97 11.05 19.37
C GLY A 14 9.18 10.28 18.06
N ASP A 15 8.85 8.98 18.07
CA ASP A 15 9.07 8.09 16.93
C ASP A 15 7.77 7.48 16.36
N CYS A 16 6.67 8.21 16.44
CA CYS A 16 5.37 7.77 15.89
C CYS A 16 5.41 7.48 14.38
N LEU A 17 6.06 8.34 13.56
CA LEU A 17 6.23 8.09 12.13
C LEU A 17 7.00 6.79 11.86
N ARG A 18 8.10 6.57 12.60
CA ARG A 18 8.92 5.36 12.50
C ARG A 18 8.09 4.11 12.81
N ALA A 19 7.31 4.14 13.88
CA ALA A 19 6.43 3.05 14.29
C ALA A 19 5.31 2.78 13.26
N CYS A 20 4.73 3.82 12.66
CA CYS A 20 3.78 3.68 11.57
C CYS A 20 4.39 3.04 10.32
N ILE A 21 5.58 3.47 9.91
CA ILE A 21 6.30 2.86 8.78
C ILE A 21 6.63 1.39 9.09
N ALA A 22 7.14 1.10 10.29
CA ALA A 22 7.41 -0.26 10.75
C ALA A 22 6.15 -1.13 10.69
N SER A 23 5.00 -0.57 11.10
CA SER A 23 3.73 -1.29 11.08
C SER A 23 3.30 -1.67 9.67
N VAL A 24 3.32 -0.70 8.75
CA VAL A 24 2.88 -0.89 7.35
C VAL A 24 3.80 -1.86 6.62
N LEU A 25 5.12 -1.75 6.81
CA LEU A 25 6.12 -2.62 6.19
C LEU A 25 6.34 -3.95 6.95
N GLU A 26 5.66 -4.15 8.08
CA GLU A 26 5.78 -5.31 8.97
C GLU A 26 7.21 -5.60 9.45
N LEU A 27 7.97 -4.54 9.73
CA LEU A 27 9.34 -4.60 10.22
C LEU A 27 9.40 -4.42 11.74
N PRO A 28 10.43 -4.95 12.42
CA PRO A 28 10.82 -4.52 13.76
C PRO A 28 11.06 -3.00 13.80
N LEU A 29 10.78 -2.36 14.94
CA LEU A 29 10.94 -0.90 15.07
C LEU A 29 12.40 -0.49 14.86
N GLU A 30 13.33 -1.27 15.39
CA GLU A 30 14.78 -1.12 15.28
C GLU A 30 15.30 -1.10 13.84
N ASP A 31 14.61 -1.76 12.91
CA ASP A 31 15.00 -1.84 11.50
C ASP A 31 14.60 -0.60 10.68
N VAL A 32 13.72 0.23 11.22
CA VAL A 32 13.33 1.52 10.63
C VAL A 32 14.20 2.63 11.23
N PRO A 33 14.86 3.48 10.43
CA PRO A 33 15.70 4.55 10.94
C PRO A 33 14.87 5.61 11.70
N ALA A 34 15.44 6.16 12.76
CA ALA A 34 14.83 7.23 13.55
C ALA A 34 15.38 8.60 13.09
N TYR A 35 14.75 9.20 12.08
CA TYR A 35 15.04 10.56 11.64
C TYR A 35 14.18 11.57 12.44
N LEU A 36 14.78 12.66 12.93
CA LEU A 36 14.15 13.64 13.84
C LEU A 36 14.41 15.10 13.43
N ASN A 37 14.84 15.35 12.19
CA ASN A 37 15.30 16.65 11.70
C ASN A 37 14.47 17.14 10.51
N ASP A 38 14.68 18.41 10.10
CA ASP A 38 13.85 19.10 9.09
C ASP A 38 13.81 18.41 7.71
N ASP A 39 14.77 17.55 7.39
CA ASP A 39 14.84 16.78 6.13
C ASP A 39 14.31 15.33 6.25
N MET A 40 13.64 15.01 7.36
CA MET A 40 13.12 13.68 7.69
C MET A 40 12.38 13.02 6.52
N GLY A 41 11.50 13.75 5.83
CA GLY A 41 10.76 13.21 4.69
C GLY A 41 11.66 12.75 3.53
N ALA A 42 12.69 13.54 3.19
CA ALA A 42 13.65 13.18 2.16
C ALA A 42 14.50 11.97 2.57
N ARG A 43 14.90 11.90 3.84
CA ARG A 43 15.70 10.78 4.39
C ARG A 43 14.91 9.48 4.46
N TYR A 44 13.63 9.53 4.84
CA TYR A 44 12.75 8.37 4.75
C TYR A 44 12.55 7.95 3.30
N ASN A 45 12.33 8.89 2.37
CA ASN A 45 12.18 8.55 0.95
C ASN A 45 13.43 7.88 0.38
N GLU A 46 14.63 8.36 0.72
CA GLU A 46 15.88 7.70 0.31
C GLU A 46 15.98 6.28 0.88
N TRP A 47 15.66 6.09 2.17
CA TRP A 47 15.65 4.76 2.78
C TRP A 47 14.58 3.84 2.16
N LEU A 48 13.39 4.35 1.87
CA LEU A 48 12.26 3.60 1.28
C LEU A 48 12.55 3.11 -0.15
N ARG A 49 13.52 3.71 -0.86
CA ARG A 49 13.92 3.26 -2.22
C ARG A 49 14.31 1.79 -2.26
N ARG A 50 14.86 1.24 -1.16
CA ARG A 50 15.22 -0.19 -1.07
C ARG A 50 14.01 -1.12 -1.19
N PHE A 51 12.81 -0.60 -0.90
CA PHE A 51 11.53 -1.30 -1.04
C PHE A 51 10.80 -0.92 -2.33
N ASN A 52 11.44 -0.15 -3.22
CA ASN A 52 10.80 0.45 -4.40
C ASN A 52 9.65 1.41 -4.04
N LEU A 53 9.74 2.07 -2.88
CA LEU A 53 8.71 2.95 -2.35
C LEU A 53 9.23 4.38 -2.15
N SER A 54 8.29 5.32 -2.12
CA SER A 54 8.46 6.68 -1.62
C SER A 54 7.21 7.06 -0.83
N LEU A 55 7.33 8.02 0.07
CA LEU A 55 6.26 8.56 0.87
C LEU A 55 5.92 9.97 0.36
N LEU A 56 4.66 10.16 -0.04
CA LEU A 56 4.14 11.43 -0.53
C LEU A 56 3.18 12.02 0.50
N ALA A 57 3.50 13.20 1.02
CA ALA A 57 2.60 13.96 1.87
C ALA A 57 1.59 14.73 1.00
N ILE A 58 0.31 14.50 1.25
CA ILE A 58 -0.80 15.18 0.59
C ILE A 58 -1.76 15.75 1.64
N ARG A 59 -2.26 16.95 1.39
CA ARG A 59 -3.36 17.54 2.16
C ARG A 59 -4.63 17.39 1.32
N LEU A 60 -5.68 16.84 1.92
CA LEU A 60 -6.97 16.70 1.27
C LEU A 60 -7.95 17.73 1.84
N ASP A 61 -8.63 18.44 0.95
CA ASP A 61 -9.75 19.29 1.33
C ASP A 61 -10.97 18.44 1.71
N PRO A 62 -11.88 18.96 2.55
CA PRO A 62 -13.11 18.26 2.89
C PRO A 62 -13.93 17.84 1.66
N GLY A 63 -14.39 16.59 1.63
CA GLY A 63 -15.20 16.04 0.54
C GLY A 63 -14.40 15.44 -0.62
N ILE A 64 -13.06 15.46 -0.56
CA ILE A 64 -12.21 14.70 -1.47
C ILE A 64 -12.06 13.25 -0.98
N ASP A 65 -12.03 12.31 -1.93
CA ASP A 65 -11.81 10.90 -1.63
C ASP A 65 -10.46 10.68 -0.94
N VAL A 66 -10.49 9.90 0.14
CA VAL A 66 -9.31 9.51 0.92
C VAL A 66 -8.49 8.44 0.19
N PRO A 67 -7.18 8.32 0.44
CA PRO A 67 -6.36 7.31 -0.20
C PRO A 67 -6.87 5.89 0.12
N ALA A 68 -7.00 5.08 -0.92
CA ALA A 68 -7.24 3.65 -0.77
C ALA A 68 -5.98 2.93 -0.25
N GLY A 69 -6.19 1.81 0.44
CA GLY A 69 -5.11 1.01 1.03
C GLY A 69 -4.51 1.63 2.30
N TYR A 70 -3.38 1.08 2.73
CA TYR A 70 -2.67 1.58 3.90
C TYR A 70 -1.96 2.90 3.60
N HIS A 71 -2.13 3.86 4.49
CA HIS A 71 -1.50 5.17 4.45
C HIS A 71 -1.27 5.65 5.88
N LEU A 72 -0.61 6.79 6.05
CA LEU A 72 -0.48 7.44 7.34
C LEU A 72 -1.38 8.66 7.40
N ILE A 73 -1.98 8.88 8.56
CA ILE A 73 -2.89 9.99 8.84
C ILE A 73 -2.20 10.88 9.86
N GLU A 74 -1.94 12.11 9.48
CA GLU A 74 -1.33 13.12 10.33
C GLU A 74 -2.41 14.07 10.87
N GLY A 75 -2.24 14.53 12.09
CA GLY A 75 -3.12 15.52 12.71
C GLY A 75 -2.60 16.00 14.07
N PRO A 76 -3.35 16.87 14.75
CA PRO A 76 -2.98 17.33 16.08
C PRO A 76 -2.89 16.15 17.06
N SER A 77 -1.85 16.15 17.89
CA SER A 77 -1.76 15.23 19.02
C SER A 77 -2.91 15.47 20.03
N ARG A 78 -3.03 14.59 21.03
CA ARG A 78 -4.04 14.73 22.11
C ARG A 78 -4.00 16.10 22.80
N ASN A 79 -2.82 16.69 22.95
CA ASN A 79 -2.67 17.98 23.64
C ASN A 79 -2.81 19.18 22.68
N GLY A 80 -2.87 18.94 21.36
CA GLY A 80 -3.00 19.94 20.30
C GLY A 80 -1.77 20.81 20.05
N LYS A 81 -0.62 20.50 20.65
CA LYS A 81 0.63 21.29 20.55
C LYS A 81 1.63 20.72 19.55
N ASP A 82 1.56 19.42 19.28
CA ASP A 82 2.36 18.68 18.30
C ASP A 82 1.51 18.05 17.19
N SER A 83 2.22 17.63 16.14
CA SER A 83 1.70 16.71 15.14
C SER A 83 1.87 15.26 15.62
N HIS A 84 0.87 14.42 15.36
CA HIS A 84 0.88 12.98 15.58
C HIS A 84 0.49 12.25 14.31
N ILE A 85 1.01 11.04 14.14
CA ILE A 85 0.77 10.21 12.96
C ILE A 85 0.26 8.84 13.40
N ALA A 86 -0.78 8.36 12.73
CA ALA A 86 -1.34 7.03 12.89
C ALA A 86 -1.45 6.30 11.55
N VAL A 87 -1.61 4.98 11.57
CA VAL A 87 -1.85 4.18 10.36
C VAL A 87 -3.33 4.20 10.02
N GLY A 88 -3.63 4.57 8.78
CA GLY A 88 -4.95 4.53 8.17
C GLY A 88 -5.11 3.39 7.16
N LEU A 89 -6.35 2.95 6.96
CA LEU A 89 -6.79 2.07 5.89
C LEU A 89 -8.11 2.60 5.33
N ASN A 90 -8.14 2.96 4.05
CA ASN A 90 -9.31 3.55 3.39
C ASN A 90 -9.94 4.70 4.21
N GLY A 91 -9.12 5.67 4.62
CA GLY A 91 -9.48 6.83 5.45
C GLY A 91 -9.73 6.56 6.94
N LYS A 92 -9.74 5.31 7.40
CA LYS A 92 -10.02 4.98 8.80
C LYS A 92 -8.73 4.70 9.54
N ILE A 93 -8.55 5.30 10.71
CA ILE A 93 -7.44 4.96 11.61
C ILE A 93 -7.61 3.51 12.05
N VAL A 94 -6.61 2.67 11.77
CA VAL A 94 -6.58 1.25 12.12
C VAL A 94 -5.52 0.91 13.16
N HIS A 95 -4.51 1.76 13.33
CA HIS A 95 -3.51 1.64 14.39
C HIS A 95 -2.98 3.01 14.79
N ASP A 96 -3.02 3.31 16.08
CA ASP A 96 -2.41 4.48 16.70
C ASP A 96 -1.14 4.01 17.43
N PRO A 97 0.07 4.45 17.03
CA PRO A 97 1.31 3.99 17.61
C PRO A 97 1.56 4.52 19.03
N ASP A 98 0.76 5.49 19.53
CA ASP A 98 0.82 5.92 20.93
C ASP A 98 -0.05 4.98 21.80
N PRO A 99 0.56 4.08 22.59
CA PRO A 99 -0.19 3.16 23.44
C PRO A 99 -0.99 3.87 24.55
N THR A 100 -0.68 5.13 24.85
CA THR A 100 -1.29 5.92 25.93
C THR A 100 -2.51 6.73 25.52
N SER A 101 -2.78 6.84 24.21
CA SER A 101 -3.92 7.60 23.66
C SER A 101 -4.74 6.82 22.64
N ARG A 102 -4.61 5.50 22.59
CA ARG A 102 -5.29 4.66 21.60
C ARG A 102 -6.79 4.95 21.51
N GLY A 103 -7.24 5.30 20.31
CA GLY A 103 -8.66 5.59 20.01
C GLY A 103 -9.07 7.05 20.26
N GLU A 104 -8.20 7.86 20.86
CA GLU A 104 -8.44 9.28 21.08
C GLU A 104 -8.07 10.11 19.84
N PHE A 105 -7.01 9.72 19.12
CA PHE A 105 -6.57 10.41 17.90
C PHE A 105 -7.64 10.38 16.80
N LYS A 106 -7.89 11.55 16.18
CA LYS A 106 -8.93 11.75 15.16
C LYS A 106 -8.39 12.08 13.76
N GLY A 107 -7.07 12.26 13.61
CA GLY A 107 -6.46 12.72 12.36
C GLY A 107 -6.71 14.20 12.08
N GLY A 108 -6.10 14.72 10.99
CA GLY A 108 -6.13 16.15 10.65
C GLY A 108 -6.21 16.47 9.16
N GLY A 109 -6.59 15.51 8.30
CA GLY A 109 -6.75 15.73 6.85
C GLY A 109 -5.44 15.78 6.06
N ASN A 110 -4.30 15.62 6.72
CA ASN A 110 -3.00 15.40 6.10
C ASN A 110 -2.75 13.89 6.04
N TYR A 111 -2.31 13.41 4.87
CA TYR A 111 -2.09 12.00 4.60
C TYR A 111 -0.69 11.80 4.03
N TRP A 112 -0.04 10.70 4.41
CA TRP A 112 1.23 10.28 3.82
C TRP A 112 1.00 8.94 3.13
N VAL A 113 1.15 8.93 1.80
CA VAL A 113 0.82 7.78 0.96
C VAL A 113 2.09 7.13 0.45
N PHE A 114 2.18 5.81 0.58
CA PHE A 114 3.25 5.04 -0.03
C PHE A 114 2.97 4.92 -1.53
N VAL A 115 3.91 5.38 -2.34
CA VAL A 115 3.87 5.29 -3.79
C VAL A 115 5.01 4.42 -4.28
N THR A 116 4.74 3.56 -5.25
CA THR A 116 5.76 2.74 -5.89
C THR A 116 6.58 3.61 -6.83
N LEU A 117 7.92 3.55 -6.72
CA LEU A 117 8.83 4.31 -7.56
C LEU A 117 8.89 3.76 -8.98
N ASP A 118 8.92 2.44 -9.11
CA ASP A 118 8.89 1.73 -10.38
C ASP A 118 7.81 0.63 -10.33
N PRO A 119 6.56 0.94 -10.73
CA PRO A 119 5.46 -0.03 -10.71
C PRO A 119 5.78 -1.32 -11.45
N ALA A 120 6.58 -1.27 -12.51
CA ALA A 120 6.94 -2.45 -13.29
C ALA A 120 7.72 -3.47 -12.45
N ARG A 121 8.55 -3.03 -11.49
CA ARG A 121 9.34 -3.91 -10.60
C ARG A 121 8.51 -4.58 -9.51
N THR A 122 7.41 -3.95 -9.06
CA THR A 122 6.54 -4.52 -8.03
C THR A 122 5.53 -5.50 -8.62
N LEU A 123 5.14 -5.27 -9.86
CA LEU A 123 4.16 -6.08 -10.57
C LEU A 123 4.72 -7.42 -11.08
N VAL A 124 6.04 -7.57 -11.28
CA VAL A 124 6.61 -8.77 -11.93
C VAL A 124 6.17 -10.08 -11.28
N PRO A 125 6.26 -10.31 -9.95
CA PRO A 125 5.90 -11.60 -9.38
C PRO A 125 4.40 -11.92 -9.49
N GLN A 126 3.55 -10.92 -9.26
CA GLN A 126 2.09 -11.06 -9.31
C GLN A 126 1.57 -11.17 -10.73
N LEU A 127 2.16 -10.43 -11.68
CA LEU A 127 1.87 -10.59 -13.10
C LEU A 127 2.41 -11.92 -13.61
N VAL A 128 3.58 -12.39 -13.16
CA VAL A 128 4.09 -13.71 -13.54
C VAL A 128 3.16 -14.79 -13.03
N GLU A 129 2.72 -14.75 -11.78
CA GLU A 129 1.75 -15.70 -11.22
C GLU A 129 0.41 -15.64 -11.97
N ALA A 130 -0.12 -14.44 -12.24
CA ALA A 130 -1.35 -14.27 -13.00
C ALA A 130 -1.21 -14.70 -14.48
N LEU A 131 -0.05 -14.47 -15.10
CA LEU A 131 0.25 -14.91 -16.46
C LEU A 131 0.44 -16.42 -16.51
N GLU A 132 1.12 -17.03 -15.54
CA GLU A 132 1.27 -18.48 -15.42
C GLU A 132 -0.08 -19.15 -15.18
N GLU A 133 -0.94 -18.58 -14.34
CA GLU A 133 -2.30 -19.05 -14.13
C GLU A 133 -3.14 -18.92 -15.41
N ALA A 134 -3.08 -17.78 -16.10
CA ALA A 134 -3.77 -17.56 -17.36
C ALA A 134 -3.26 -18.51 -18.46
N GLN A 135 -1.96 -18.74 -18.52
CA GLN A 135 -1.32 -19.63 -19.49
C GLN A 135 -1.66 -21.10 -19.19
N GLY A 136 -1.69 -21.51 -17.92
CA GLY A 136 -2.16 -22.83 -17.50
C GLY A 136 -3.65 -23.07 -17.76
N LYS A 137 -4.46 -22.02 -17.87
CA LYS A 137 -5.87 -22.09 -18.33
C LYS A 137 -6.00 -22.10 -19.86
N LEU A 138 -5.04 -21.52 -20.58
CA LEU A 138 -5.00 -21.48 -22.04
C LEU A 138 -4.47 -22.80 -22.64
N THR A 139 -3.49 -23.45 -22.00
CA THR A 139 -2.87 -24.68 -22.53
C THR A 139 -3.86 -25.83 -22.76
N PRO A 140 -4.87 -26.12 -21.92
CA PRO A 140 -5.87 -27.15 -22.20
C PRO A 140 -6.80 -26.76 -23.37
N VAL A 141 -7.08 -25.47 -23.53
CA VAL A 141 -7.89 -24.94 -24.64
C VAL A 141 -7.12 -25.01 -25.97
N GLU A 142 -5.81 -24.80 -25.93
CA GLU A 142 -4.91 -24.92 -27.08
C GLU A 142 -4.67 -26.39 -27.46
N GLU A 143 -4.48 -27.30 -26.49
CA GLU A 143 -4.35 -28.74 -26.72
C GLU A 143 -5.63 -29.35 -27.30
N GLU A 144 -6.80 -28.99 -26.77
CA GLU A 144 -8.11 -29.42 -27.31
C GLU A 144 -8.36 -28.84 -28.72
N ALA A 145 -7.76 -27.69 -29.04
CA ALA A 145 -7.82 -27.08 -30.36
C ALA A 145 -6.80 -27.66 -31.37
N HIS A 146 -5.67 -28.21 -30.91
CA HIS A 146 -4.59 -28.69 -31.78
C HIS A 146 -4.93 -30.01 -32.51
N ASP A 147 -5.94 -30.75 -32.04
CA ASP A 147 -6.38 -32.04 -32.59
C ASP A 147 -7.48 -31.91 -33.66
N TRP A 148 -7.95 -30.69 -33.99
CA TRP A 148 -9.14 -30.50 -34.83
C TRP A 148 -8.92 -29.51 -35.98
N SER A 149 -8.94 -30.02 -37.22
CA SER A 149 -8.90 -29.19 -38.44
C SER A 149 -10.28 -28.57 -38.74
N ASN A 150 -10.43 -27.24 -38.60
CA ASN A 150 -11.21 -26.34 -39.49
C ASN A 150 -11.55 -24.96 -38.88
N SER A 151 -11.66 -23.97 -39.77
CA SER A 151 -11.68 -22.51 -39.55
C SER A 151 -12.88 -21.91 -38.79
N GLU A 152 -13.99 -22.63 -38.57
CA GLU A 152 -15.14 -22.09 -37.83
C GLU A 152 -14.93 -22.05 -36.31
N ARG A 153 -13.93 -22.79 -35.80
CA ARG A 153 -13.69 -22.92 -34.36
C ARG A 153 -12.68 -21.94 -33.77
N ALA A 154 -11.81 -21.35 -34.59
CA ALA A 154 -10.97 -20.23 -34.16
C ALA A 154 -11.84 -19.03 -33.69
N TRP A 155 -13.01 -18.84 -34.34
CA TRP A 155 -14.01 -17.88 -33.90
C TRP A 155 -14.63 -18.27 -32.54
N TYR A 156 -14.96 -19.56 -32.33
CA TYR A 156 -15.53 -20.05 -31.08
C TYR A 156 -14.55 -19.96 -29.89
N CYS A 157 -13.27 -20.28 -30.08
CA CYS A 157 -12.24 -20.12 -29.05
C CYS A 157 -12.00 -18.64 -28.71
N ARG A 158 -11.95 -17.74 -29.70
CA ARG A 158 -11.89 -16.28 -29.46
C ARG A 158 -13.08 -15.78 -28.65
N MET A 159 -14.29 -16.30 -28.92
CA MET A 159 -15.50 -15.94 -28.17
C MET A 159 -15.48 -16.46 -26.73
N LYS A 160 -14.97 -17.67 -26.46
CA LYS A 160 -14.81 -18.19 -25.09
C LYS A 160 -13.78 -17.40 -24.29
N ILE A 161 -12.63 -17.12 -24.88
CA ILE A 161 -11.56 -16.31 -24.24
C ILE A 161 -12.08 -14.90 -23.93
N ALA A 162 -12.73 -14.24 -24.89
CA ALA A 162 -13.32 -12.91 -24.67
C ALA A 162 -14.36 -12.90 -23.53
N ARG A 163 -15.14 -13.97 -23.37
CA ARG A 163 -16.16 -14.10 -22.33
C ARG A 163 -15.61 -14.38 -20.94
N ILE A 164 -14.45 -15.05 -20.85
CA ILE A 164 -13.74 -15.27 -19.59
C ILE A 164 -13.12 -13.95 -19.15
N LEU A 165 -12.41 -13.28 -20.05
CA LEU A 165 -11.77 -11.98 -19.78
C LEU A 165 -12.78 -10.87 -19.45
N SER A 166 -14.02 -10.94 -19.94
CA SER A 166 -15.07 -9.96 -19.63
C SER A 166 -15.79 -10.20 -18.29
N LYS A 167 -15.64 -11.37 -17.68
CA LYS A 167 -16.32 -11.73 -16.42
C LYS A 167 -15.47 -11.51 -15.16
N GLU A 168 -14.18 -11.28 -15.31
CA GLU A 168 -13.27 -10.96 -14.20
C GLU A 168 -13.18 -9.44 -13.92
N GLY A 169 -14.07 -8.64 -14.54
CA GLY A 169 -14.13 -7.17 -14.39
C GLY A 169 -15.34 -6.64 -13.61
N GLU A 170 -16.11 -7.50 -12.92
CA GLU A 170 -17.18 -7.12 -11.97
C GLU A 170 -16.79 -7.51 -10.54
#